data_AF-A0A0M9DP68-F1
#
_entry.id   AF-A0A0M9DP68-F1
#
_cell.length_a   1.000
_cell.length_b   1.000
_cell.length_c   1.000
_cell.angle_alpha   90.00
_cell.angle_beta   90.00
_cell.angle_gamma   90.00
#
_symmetry.space_group_name_H-M   'P 1'
#
loop_
_entity.id
_entity.type
_entity.pdbx_description
1 polymer ?
#
loop_
_entity_poly.entity_id
_entity_poly.type
_entity_poly.pdbx_seq_one_letter_code
_entity_poly.pdbx_strand_id
1 'polypeptide(L)'
;MYPQQVQHYLKEFFMENNCTILGEEHHYLTVQLTVDIDKRIMNRPFYWQYIEATNSEPNPAQVTFITNQAAMAGNLFGEAIHYGSPRLNRLFQATRELGAYVQLFEKVDGDMGQVILTPWLGVNFKVSYCCDRTKEMLYSFGINLLTGVIKEDFHDMICASEFDTEPAENVFHVQYIIKPIRALERLKATIDKMIEQDDHSWATEAQKRWQRDQRVLDYFYEGVDDKPECYEIERKALEEQYASKIKIEIINGGIFYLF
;
A
#
# COMPACT_ATOMS: atom_id res chain seq x y z
N MET A 1 -11.67 -0.68 11.68
CA MET A 1 -10.88 0.31 12.43
C MET A 1 -11.83 1.10 13.32
N TYR A 2 -11.61 1.14 14.63
CA TYR A 2 -12.44 1.88 15.59
C TYR A 2 -12.17 3.39 15.52
N PRO A 3 -13.10 4.26 15.98
CA PRO A 3 -12.91 5.73 15.94
C PRO A 3 -11.59 6.23 16.53
N GLN A 4 -11.14 5.64 17.64
CA GLN A 4 -9.86 5.96 18.28
C GLN A 4 -8.66 5.63 17.38
N GLN A 5 -8.70 4.49 16.69
CA GLN A 5 -7.66 4.11 15.74
C GLN A 5 -7.62 5.06 14.54
N VAL A 6 -8.80 5.47 14.03
CA VAL A 6 -8.88 6.47 12.95
C VAL A 6 -8.26 7.79 13.39
N GLN A 7 -8.56 8.25 14.60
CA GLN A 7 -7.99 9.48 15.14
C GLN A 7 -6.47 9.42 15.28
N HIS A 8 -5.95 8.32 15.85
CA HIS A 8 -4.52 8.11 16.00
C HIS A 8 -3.82 8.11 14.65
N TYR A 9 -4.34 7.36 13.67
CA TYR A 9 -3.83 7.34 12.31
C TYR A 9 -3.82 8.74 11.65
N LEU A 10 -4.88 9.53 11.82
CA LEU A 10 -4.92 10.89 11.24
C LEU A 10 -3.84 11.78 11.84
N LYS A 11 -3.67 11.71 13.16
CA LYS A 11 -2.66 12.49 13.86
C LYS A 11 -1.26 12.15 13.34
N GLU A 12 -0.91 10.87 13.30
CA GLU A 12 0.37 10.42 12.77
C GLU A 12 0.56 10.87 11.32
N PHE A 13 -0.41 10.61 10.45
CA PHE A 13 -0.34 11.00 9.05
C PHE A 13 -0.05 12.51 8.88
N PHE A 14 -0.77 13.37 9.60
CA PHE A 14 -0.57 14.81 9.47
C PHE A 14 0.73 15.30 10.10
N MET A 15 1.17 14.71 11.22
CA MET A 15 2.47 15.02 11.83
C MET A 15 3.64 14.64 10.92
N GLU A 16 3.64 13.42 10.40
CA GLU A 16 4.69 12.92 9.49
C GLU A 16 4.77 13.73 8.18
N ASN A 17 3.66 14.34 7.77
CA ASN A 17 3.60 15.19 6.58
C ASN A 17 3.76 16.69 6.87
N ASN A 18 4.26 17.04 8.06
CA ASN A 18 4.55 18.41 8.48
C ASN A 18 3.33 19.34 8.42
N CYS A 19 2.12 18.81 8.59
CA CYS A 19 0.92 19.61 8.71
C CYS A 19 0.77 20.11 10.15
N THR A 20 0.39 21.38 10.32
CA THR A 20 0.22 21.97 11.66
C THR A 20 -1.13 21.57 12.25
N ILE A 21 -1.11 20.93 13.42
CA ILE A 21 -2.34 20.64 14.18
C ILE A 21 -2.75 21.92 14.93
N LEU A 22 -3.95 22.42 14.61
CA LEU A 22 -4.51 23.65 15.19
C LEU A 22 -5.47 23.37 16.35
N GLY A 23 -6.07 22.18 16.39
CA GLY A 23 -6.97 21.77 17.47
C GLY A 23 -7.08 20.26 17.50
N GLU A 24 -7.01 19.67 18.69
CA GLU A 24 -7.08 18.23 18.90
C GLU A 24 -7.98 17.94 20.11
N GLU A 25 -9.01 17.13 19.89
CA GLU A 25 -9.90 16.62 20.93
C GLU A 25 -10.24 15.17 20.64
N HIS A 26 -10.77 14.42 21.61
CA HIS A 26 -11.08 12.98 21.49
C HIS A 26 -12.09 12.62 20.37
N HIS A 27 -12.71 13.61 19.73
CA HIS A 27 -13.75 13.43 18.73
C HIS A 27 -13.54 14.26 17.46
N TYR A 28 -12.51 15.13 17.40
CA TYR A 28 -12.13 15.85 16.19
C TYR A 28 -10.65 16.23 16.15
N LEU A 29 -10.15 16.48 14.93
CA LEU A 29 -8.80 16.97 14.66
C LEU A 29 -8.85 18.09 13.61
N THR A 30 -8.37 19.26 13.96
CA THR A 30 -8.26 20.43 13.07
C THR A 30 -6.82 20.61 12.64
N VAL A 31 -6.58 20.65 11.33
CA VAL A 31 -5.23 20.67 10.74
C VAL A 31 -5.14 21.72 9.65
N GLN A 32 -4.04 22.48 9.65
CA GLN A 32 -3.60 23.26 8.50
C GLN A 32 -2.81 22.37 7.57
N LEU A 33 -3.30 22.18 6.34
CA LEU A 33 -2.62 21.35 5.36
C LEU A 33 -1.38 22.05 4.78
N THR A 34 -0.40 21.26 4.38
CA THR A 34 0.68 21.72 3.49
C THR A 34 0.19 21.76 2.03
N VAL A 35 0.89 22.49 1.16
CA VAL A 35 0.58 22.55 -0.29
C VAL A 35 0.50 21.15 -0.91
N ASP A 36 1.43 20.27 -0.55
CA ASP A 36 1.54 18.92 -1.10
C ASP A 36 0.37 18.04 -0.67
N ILE A 37 0.05 18.01 0.64
CA ILE A 37 -1.05 17.19 1.16
C ILE A 37 -2.39 17.70 0.67
N ASP A 38 -2.56 19.01 0.59
CA ASP A 38 -3.76 19.62 0.05
C ASP A 38 -4.05 19.16 -1.39
N LYS A 39 -3.04 19.24 -2.27
CA LYS A 39 -3.14 18.76 -3.65
C LYS A 39 -3.54 17.29 -3.72
N ARG A 40 -2.97 16.44 -2.84
CA ARG A 40 -3.29 15.00 -2.79
C ARG A 40 -4.71 14.72 -2.33
N ILE A 41 -5.19 15.38 -1.28
CA ILE A 41 -6.43 14.96 -0.62
C ILE A 41 -7.63 15.83 -0.99
N MET A 42 -7.48 17.16 -1.15
CA MET A 42 -8.59 18.12 -1.19
C MET A 42 -9.29 18.25 -2.54
N ASN A 43 -8.83 17.57 -3.60
CA ASN A 43 -9.46 17.54 -4.93
C ASN A 43 -9.90 18.94 -5.44
N ARG A 44 -8.98 19.90 -5.39
CA ARG A 44 -9.20 21.28 -5.87
C ARG A 44 -8.32 21.64 -7.09
N PRO A 45 -8.32 20.83 -8.17
CA PRO A 45 -7.36 20.99 -9.26
C PRO A 45 -7.38 22.39 -9.89
N PHE A 46 -8.56 22.98 -10.06
CA PHE A 46 -8.69 24.32 -10.66
C PHE A 46 -8.09 25.44 -9.79
N TYR A 47 -8.18 25.32 -8.46
CA TYR A 47 -7.54 26.26 -7.54
C TYR A 47 -6.03 26.23 -7.72
N TRP A 48 -5.44 25.03 -7.71
CA TRP A 48 -3.99 24.87 -7.85
C TRP A 48 -3.48 25.29 -9.22
N GLN A 49 -4.20 24.92 -10.30
CA GLN A 49 -3.87 25.38 -11.65
C GLN A 49 -3.87 26.91 -11.76
N TYR A 50 -4.83 27.60 -11.15
CA TYR A 50 -4.88 29.07 -11.15
C TYR A 50 -3.72 29.69 -10.36
N ILE A 51 -3.42 29.17 -9.17
CA ILE A 51 -2.33 29.66 -8.32
C ILE A 51 -0.98 29.50 -9.03
N GLU A 52 -0.76 28.36 -9.68
CA GLU A 52 0.46 28.07 -10.45
C GLU A 52 0.56 28.93 -11.72
N ALA A 53 -0.55 29.12 -12.44
CA ALA A 53 -0.56 29.95 -13.64
C ALA A 53 -0.30 31.43 -13.35
N THR A 54 -0.72 31.91 -12.17
CA THR A 54 -0.58 33.31 -11.79
C THR A 54 0.64 33.59 -10.89
N ASN A 55 1.40 32.55 -10.49
CA ASN A 55 2.46 32.63 -9.47
C ASN A 55 1.99 33.35 -8.18
N SER A 56 0.73 33.11 -7.80
CA SER A 56 0.14 33.68 -6.58
C SER A 56 0.60 32.93 -5.34
N GLU A 57 0.45 33.55 -4.16
CA GLU A 57 0.78 32.90 -2.89
C GLU A 57 -0.18 31.72 -2.60
N PRO A 58 0.35 30.50 -2.36
CA PRO A 58 -0.47 29.36 -1.99
C PRO A 58 -1.24 29.55 -0.67
N ASN A 59 -2.51 29.17 -0.66
CA ASN A 59 -3.32 29.12 0.57
C ASN A 59 -3.97 27.72 0.73
N PRO A 60 -3.22 26.76 1.29
CA PRO A 60 -3.77 25.44 1.58
C PRO A 60 -4.94 25.52 2.57
N ALA A 61 -5.90 24.60 2.49
CA ALA A 61 -7.03 24.64 3.43
C ALA A 61 -6.64 24.19 4.83
N GLN A 62 -7.33 24.80 5.78
CA GLN A 62 -7.56 24.27 7.10
C GLN A 62 -8.78 23.34 7.06
N VAL A 63 -8.66 22.14 7.64
CA VAL A 63 -9.74 21.14 7.65
C VAL A 63 -9.93 20.61 9.06
N THR A 64 -11.20 20.45 9.45
CA THR A 64 -11.59 19.82 10.71
C THR A 64 -12.18 18.44 10.41
N PHE A 65 -11.54 17.38 10.89
CA PHE A 65 -11.99 16.00 10.76
C PHE A 65 -12.71 15.55 12.03
N ILE A 66 -13.96 15.09 11.92
CA ILE A 66 -14.78 14.64 13.05
C ILE A 66 -14.74 13.10 13.10
N THR A 67 -14.08 12.53 14.09
CA THR A 67 -13.88 11.07 14.24
C THR A 67 -15.00 10.41 15.03
N ASN A 68 -15.73 11.16 15.87
CA ASN A 68 -16.87 10.65 16.64
C ASN A 68 -18.00 11.68 16.70
N GLN A 69 -19.02 11.48 15.84
CA GLN A 69 -20.19 12.36 15.80
C GLN A 69 -21.06 12.27 17.07
N ALA A 70 -21.11 11.11 17.73
CA ALA A 70 -21.99 10.90 18.89
C ALA A 70 -21.49 11.61 20.16
N ALA A 71 -20.18 11.89 20.24
CA ALA A 71 -19.56 12.60 21.36
C ALA A 71 -19.56 14.13 21.19
N MET A 72 -20.14 14.65 20.10
CA MET A 72 -20.14 16.09 19.81
C MET A 72 -21.14 16.85 20.67
N ALA A 73 -20.65 17.76 21.51
CA ALA A 73 -21.46 18.73 22.24
C ALA A 73 -21.33 20.12 21.58
N GLY A 74 -21.97 20.32 20.42
CA GLY A 74 -22.01 21.63 19.74
C GLY A 74 -22.03 21.55 18.21
N ASN A 75 -22.15 22.71 17.56
CA ASN A 75 -22.09 22.85 16.11
C ASN A 75 -20.64 23.07 15.66
N LEU A 76 -19.86 21.99 15.55
CA LEU A 76 -18.54 22.02 14.93
C LEU A 76 -18.69 21.85 13.42
N PHE A 77 -18.21 22.81 12.63
CA PHE A 77 -18.14 22.65 11.19
C PHE A 77 -16.91 21.81 10.83
N GLY A 78 -17.14 20.63 10.26
CA GLY A 78 -16.08 19.71 9.88
C GLY A 78 -16.57 18.55 9.02
N GLU A 79 -15.63 17.80 8.47
CA GLU A 79 -15.89 16.61 7.67
C GLU A 79 -15.89 15.37 8.58
N ALA A 80 -16.98 14.63 8.57
CA ALA A 80 -17.06 13.38 9.33
C ALA A 80 -16.21 12.29 8.69
N ILE A 81 -15.30 11.71 9.47
CA ILE A 81 -14.37 10.69 9.01
C ILE A 81 -14.51 9.41 9.84
N HIS A 82 -14.66 8.30 9.15
CA HIS A 82 -14.82 6.97 9.73
C HIS A 82 -14.24 5.94 8.78
N TYR A 83 -14.07 4.71 9.26
CA TYR A 83 -13.59 3.62 8.42
C TYR A 83 -14.54 3.39 7.23
N GLY A 84 -14.01 3.45 6.01
CA GLY A 84 -14.78 3.38 4.77
C GLY A 84 -15.19 4.73 4.18
N SER A 85 -14.93 5.86 4.86
CA SER A 85 -15.21 7.17 4.29
C SER A 85 -14.28 7.47 3.09
N PRO A 86 -14.75 8.17 2.05
CA PRO A 86 -13.93 8.48 0.87
C PRO A 86 -12.64 9.22 1.21
N ARG A 87 -12.69 10.12 2.21
CA ARG A 87 -11.55 10.88 2.69
C ARG A 87 -10.49 10.01 3.33
N LEU A 88 -10.89 9.08 4.20
CA LEU A 88 -9.95 8.17 4.84
C LEU A 88 -9.28 7.27 3.79
N ASN A 89 -10.03 6.80 2.80
CA ASN A 89 -9.45 6.04 1.68
C ASN A 89 -8.42 6.85 0.88
N ARG A 90 -8.67 8.14 0.62
CA ARG A 90 -7.68 9.03 -0.01
C ARG A 90 -6.42 9.20 0.84
N LEU A 91 -6.56 9.29 2.17
CA LEU A 91 -5.42 9.37 3.08
C LEU A 91 -4.60 8.07 3.09
N PHE A 92 -5.26 6.90 3.08
CA PHE A 92 -4.56 5.63 2.93
C PHE A 92 -3.82 5.54 1.60
N GLN A 93 -4.44 5.99 0.51
CA GLN A 93 -3.76 6.04 -0.79
C GLN A 93 -2.55 6.97 -0.77
N ALA A 94 -2.69 8.18 -0.24
CA ALA A 94 -1.57 9.13 -0.12
C ALA A 94 -0.43 8.55 0.74
N THR A 95 -0.75 7.85 1.82
CA THR A 95 0.24 7.18 2.67
C THR A 95 0.99 6.09 1.90
N ARG A 96 0.28 5.28 1.11
CA ARG A 96 0.90 4.26 0.26
C ARG A 96 1.82 4.87 -0.79
N GLU A 97 1.42 5.98 -1.39
CA GLU A 97 2.23 6.68 -2.42
C GLU A 97 3.49 7.30 -1.81
N LEU A 98 3.36 7.96 -0.66
CA LEU A 98 4.46 8.58 0.06
C LEU A 98 5.45 7.58 0.65
N GLY A 99 4.94 6.47 1.20
CA GLY A 99 5.74 5.41 1.81
C GLY A 99 6.12 4.28 0.85
N ALA A 100 5.94 4.46 -0.47
CA ALA A 100 6.20 3.40 -1.45
C ALA A 100 7.69 3.03 -1.56
N TYR A 101 8.56 4.02 -1.36
CA TYR A 101 10.01 3.85 -1.50
C TYR A 101 10.78 4.66 -0.46
N VAL A 102 11.74 4.02 0.20
CA VAL A 102 12.66 4.69 1.14
C VAL A 102 14.12 4.42 0.78
N GLN A 103 15.00 5.31 1.22
CA GLN A 103 16.43 5.04 1.27
C GLN A 103 16.91 5.33 2.69
N LEU A 104 17.48 4.34 3.34
CA LEU A 104 17.84 4.39 4.76
C LEU A 104 19.23 3.83 5.00
N PHE A 105 19.89 4.35 6.03
CA PHE A 105 21.23 3.96 6.45
C PHE A 105 21.16 3.44 7.88
N GLU A 106 21.66 2.23 8.10
CA GLU A 106 21.70 1.66 9.44
C GLU A 106 22.56 2.54 10.35
N LYS A 107 22.02 2.87 11.52
CA LYS A 107 22.67 3.76 12.46
C LYS A 107 23.90 3.08 13.03
N VAL A 108 25.02 3.80 12.97
CA VAL A 108 26.32 3.33 13.46
C VAL A 108 26.72 4.16 14.66
N ASP A 109 27.10 3.51 15.77
CA ASP A 109 27.63 4.20 16.93
C ASP A 109 28.95 4.91 16.58
N GLY A 110 29.10 6.16 17.01
CA GLY A 110 30.29 6.98 16.73
C GLY A 110 31.60 6.43 17.33
N ASP A 111 31.51 5.50 18.29
CA ASP A 111 32.66 4.78 18.85
C ASP A 111 33.15 3.65 17.92
N MET A 112 32.32 3.22 16.97
CA MET A 112 32.78 2.36 15.89
C MET A 112 33.61 3.20 14.92
N GLY A 113 34.77 2.68 14.51
CA GLY A 113 35.64 3.31 13.52
C GLY A 113 34.99 3.42 12.14
N GLN A 114 35.77 3.39 11.07
CA GLN A 114 35.18 3.40 9.73
C GLN A 114 34.36 2.12 9.49
N VAL A 115 33.05 2.30 9.32
CA VAL A 115 32.10 1.22 8.99
C VAL A 115 31.73 1.30 7.52
N ILE A 116 31.67 0.14 6.88
CA ILE A 116 31.29 -0.01 5.47
C ILE A 116 29.85 -0.50 5.44
N LEU A 117 28.96 0.28 4.84
CA LEU A 117 27.59 -0.17 4.62
C LEU A 117 27.43 -0.76 3.21
N THR A 118 26.80 -1.93 3.17
CA THR A 118 26.46 -2.64 1.94
C THR A 118 25.03 -2.33 1.51
N PRO A 119 24.79 -2.05 0.22
CA PRO A 119 23.45 -1.76 -0.28
C PRO A 119 22.60 -3.02 -0.43
N TRP A 120 21.39 -2.99 0.13
CA TRP A 120 20.34 -4.00 -0.02
C TRP A 120 19.10 -3.38 -0.62
N LEU A 121 18.45 -4.07 -1.54
CA LEU A 121 17.10 -3.75 -1.99
C LEU A 121 16.10 -4.60 -1.20
N GLY A 122 15.31 -3.98 -0.35
CA GLY A 122 14.19 -4.60 0.35
C GLY A 122 12.90 -4.37 -0.44
N VAL A 123 12.09 -5.41 -0.63
CA VAL A 123 10.80 -5.32 -1.33
C VAL A 123 9.78 -6.21 -0.62
N ASN A 124 8.61 -5.64 -0.34
CA ASN A 124 7.48 -6.37 0.21
C ASN A 124 6.46 -6.62 -0.90
N PHE A 125 6.14 -7.90 -1.13
CA PHE A 125 5.21 -8.36 -2.15
C PHE A 125 3.94 -8.89 -1.50
N LYS A 126 2.82 -8.67 -2.19
CA LYS A 126 1.55 -9.35 -1.94
C LYS A 126 1.24 -10.25 -3.12
N VAL A 127 1.05 -11.53 -2.86
CA VAL A 127 0.61 -12.51 -3.84
C VAL A 127 -0.82 -12.92 -3.50
N SER A 128 -1.76 -12.60 -4.39
CA SER A 128 -3.18 -12.91 -4.24
C SER A 128 -3.56 -14.02 -5.22
N TYR A 129 -3.98 -15.17 -4.70
CA TYR A 129 -4.57 -16.28 -5.44
C TYR A 129 -6.09 -16.05 -5.47
N CYS A 130 -6.62 -15.70 -6.64
CA CYS A 130 -8.00 -15.26 -6.81
C CYS A 130 -8.82 -16.28 -7.62
N CYS A 131 -9.98 -16.66 -7.09
CA CYS A 131 -11.09 -17.35 -7.75
C CYS A 131 -12.40 -16.93 -7.07
N ASP A 132 -13.31 -17.87 -6.80
CA ASP A 132 -14.48 -17.66 -5.93
C ASP A 132 -14.09 -17.24 -4.50
N ARG A 133 -12.83 -17.50 -4.11
CA ARG A 133 -12.22 -17.03 -2.86
C ARG A 133 -10.87 -16.41 -3.19
N THR A 134 -10.45 -15.47 -2.34
CA THR A 134 -9.13 -14.84 -2.43
C THR A 134 -8.28 -15.29 -1.25
N LYS A 135 -7.10 -15.86 -1.53
CA LYS A 135 -6.05 -16.11 -0.55
C LYS A 135 -4.90 -15.14 -0.81
N GLU A 136 -4.50 -14.38 0.21
CA GLU A 136 -3.38 -13.45 0.10
C GLU A 136 -2.21 -13.90 0.96
N MET A 137 -1.01 -13.82 0.39
CA MET A 137 0.26 -14.10 1.05
C MET A 137 1.14 -12.86 0.96
N LEU A 138 1.86 -12.57 2.04
CA LEU A 138 2.84 -11.48 2.10
C LEU A 138 4.23 -12.09 2.11
N TYR A 139 5.11 -11.55 1.28
CA TYR A 139 6.51 -11.94 1.22
C TYR A 139 7.40 -10.73 1.39
N SER A 140 8.39 -10.85 2.26
CA SER A 140 9.42 -9.84 2.42
C SER A 140 10.75 -10.38 1.95
N PHE A 141 11.33 -9.77 0.91
CA PHE A 141 12.62 -10.17 0.40
C PHE A 141 13.60 -9.02 0.40
N GLY A 142 14.84 -9.33 0.75
CA GLY A 142 15.99 -8.47 0.60
C GLY A 142 16.98 -9.08 -0.37
N ILE A 143 17.56 -8.27 -1.25
CA ILE A 143 18.65 -8.71 -2.11
C ILE A 143 19.85 -7.79 -1.96
N ASN A 144 21.00 -8.36 -1.65
CA ASN A 144 22.25 -7.62 -1.58
C ASN A 144 22.64 -7.17 -2.99
N LEU A 145 22.81 -5.87 -3.19
CA LEU A 145 23.09 -5.27 -4.50
C LEU A 145 24.57 -5.37 -4.91
N LEU A 146 25.43 -5.97 -4.09
CA LEU A 146 26.80 -6.33 -4.43
C LEU A 146 26.91 -7.80 -4.82
N THR A 147 26.42 -8.70 -3.97
CA THR A 147 26.60 -10.16 -4.12
C THR A 147 25.44 -10.84 -4.84
N GLY A 148 24.24 -10.24 -4.80
CA GLY A 148 23.01 -10.84 -5.32
C GLY A 148 22.40 -11.90 -4.40
N VAL A 149 22.91 -12.05 -3.16
CA VAL A 149 22.32 -12.94 -2.15
C VAL A 149 20.92 -12.43 -1.79
N ILE A 150 19.94 -13.34 -1.81
CA ILE A 150 18.56 -13.07 -1.42
C ILE A 150 18.36 -13.57 0.03
N LYS A 151 17.67 -12.75 0.83
CA LYS A 151 17.18 -13.08 2.16
C LYS A 151 15.66 -12.98 2.19
N GLU A 152 15.03 -13.96 2.83
CA GLU A 152 13.61 -13.92 3.20
C GLU A 152 13.45 -13.17 4.52
N ASP A 153 12.21 -12.84 4.89
CA ASP A 153 11.83 -12.13 6.12
C ASP A 153 12.66 -10.85 6.35
N PHE A 154 13.01 -10.16 5.25
CA PHE A 154 13.90 -9.01 5.31
C PHE A 154 13.31 -7.84 6.10
N HIS A 155 11.97 -7.69 6.09
CA HIS A 155 11.28 -6.67 6.87
C HIS A 155 11.50 -6.84 8.37
N ASP A 156 11.47 -8.08 8.88
CA ASP A 156 11.71 -8.34 10.30
C ASP A 156 13.14 -8.00 10.69
N MET A 157 14.11 -8.28 9.80
CA MET A 157 15.51 -7.91 9.99
C MET A 157 15.70 -6.41 10.09
N ILE A 158 15.07 -5.61 9.21
CA ILE A 158 15.17 -4.15 9.30
C ILE A 158 14.40 -3.60 10.51
N CYS A 159 13.26 -4.17 10.89
CA CYS A 159 12.54 -3.71 12.08
C CYS A 159 13.32 -3.91 13.40
N ALA A 160 14.35 -4.75 13.39
CA ALA A 160 15.25 -4.94 14.54
C ALA A 160 16.37 -3.89 14.64
N SER A 161 16.60 -3.07 13.60
CA SER A 161 17.68 -2.07 13.55
C SER A 161 17.14 -0.64 13.58
N GLU A 162 17.99 0.30 14.01
CA GLU A 162 17.72 1.73 13.89
C GLU A 162 18.28 2.29 12.58
N PHE A 163 17.57 3.24 11.98
CA PHE A 163 17.95 3.84 10.70
C PHE A 163 17.89 5.36 10.73
N ASP A 164 18.78 5.97 9.97
CA ASP A 164 18.77 7.39 9.63
C ASP A 164 18.51 7.58 8.13
N THR A 165 17.98 8.76 7.78
CA THR A 165 17.75 9.17 6.38
C THR A 165 19.03 9.68 5.70
N GLU A 166 20.04 10.06 6.49
CA GLU A 166 21.34 10.53 6.04
C GLU A 166 22.46 9.66 6.64
N PRO A 167 23.53 9.37 5.89
CA PRO A 167 24.65 8.59 6.41
C PRO A 167 25.45 9.40 7.45
N ALA A 168 25.91 8.74 8.51
CA ALA A 168 26.82 9.35 9.49
C ALA A 168 28.19 9.69 8.86
N GLU A 169 28.90 10.67 9.42
CA GLU A 169 30.18 11.17 8.88
C GLU A 169 31.28 10.10 8.81
N ASN A 170 31.24 9.08 9.68
CA ASN A 170 32.20 7.98 9.75
C ASN A 170 31.88 6.79 8.82
N VAL A 171 30.86 6.92 7.97
CA VAL A 171 30.35 5.80 7.15
C VAL A 171 30.78 5.91 5.69
N PHE A 172 31.31 4.81 5.16
CA PHE A 172 31.51 4.65 3.72
C PHE A 172 30.39 3.78 3.14
N HIS A 173 29.56 4.35 2.26
CA HIS A 173 28.52 3.59 1.56
C HIS A 173 29.03 3.10 0.20
N VAL A 174 28.90 1.80 -0.06
CA VAL A 174 29.36 1.19 -1.31
C VAL A 174 28.32 1.40 -2.41
N GLN A 175 28.76 1.80 -3.60
CA GLN A 175 27.87 1.85 -4.76
C GLN A 175 27.45 0.44 -5.19
N TYR A 176 26.17 0.26 -5.52
CA TYR A 176 25.66 -1.02 -5.98
C TYR A 176 26.29 -1.43 -7.32
N ILE A 177 26.62 -2.71 -7.46
CA ILE A 177 27.09 -3.30 -8.72
C ILE A 177 25.87 -3.81 -9.52
N ILE A 178 24.91 -4.40 -8.82
CA ILE A 178 23.64 -4.86 -9.37
C ILE A 178 22.65 -3.70 -9.29
N LYS A 179 22.20 -3.22 -10.45
CA LYS A 179 21.19 -2.16 -10.52
C LYS A 179 19.88 -2.60 -9.83
N PRO A 180 19.19 -1.72 -9.06
CA PRO A 180 17.95 -2.05 -8.36
C PRO A 180 16.88 -2.71 -9.26
N ILE A 181 16.73 -2.25 -10.50
CA ILE A 181 15.76 -2.84 -11.46
C ILE A 181 16.09 -4.31 -11.75
N ARG A 182 17.37 -4.65 -11.96
CA ARG A 182 17.79 -6.04 -12.18
C ARG A 182 17.64 -6.91 -10.93
N ALA A 183 17.86 -6.31 -9.77
CA ALA A 183 17.64 -6.99 -8.50
C ALA A 183 16.15 -7.29 -8.28
N LEU A 184 15.26 -6.36 -8.62
CA LEU A 184 13.81 -6.55 -8.59
C LEU A 184 13.35 -7.67 -9.53
N GLU A 185 13.89 -7.74 -10.76
CA GLU A 185 13.61 -8.85 -11.69
C GLU A 185 13.99 -10.21 -11.10
N ARG A 186 15.10 -10.30 -10.36
CA ARG A 186 15.52 -11.54 -9.67
C ARG A 186 14.58 -11.90 -8.52
N LEU A 187 14.13 -10.93 -7.73
CA LEU A 187 13.14 -11.16 -6.69
C LEU A 187 11.81 -11.65 -7.28
N LYS A 188 11.35 -11.03 -8.37
CA LYS A 188 10.16 -11.48 -9.08
C LYS A 188 10.30 -12.92 -9.58
N ALA A 189 11.42 -13.26 -10.21
CA ALA A 189 11.68 -14.62 -10.68
C ALA A 189 11.75 -15.64 -9.52
N THR A 190 12.11 -15.20 -8.32
CA THR A 190 12.09 -16.05 -7.10
C THR A 190 10.66 -16.32 -6.66
N ILE A 191 9.80 -15.29 -6.66
CA ILE A 191 8.37 -15.42 -6.37
C ILE A 191 7.68 -16.31 -7.40
N ASP A 192 7.96 -16.12 -8.70
CA ASP A 192 7.37 -16.94 -9.76
C ASP A 192 7.69 -18.43 -9.55
N LYS A 193 8.93 -18.76 -9.16
CA LYS A 193 9.33 -20.14 -8.82
C LYS A 193 8.62 -20.68 -7.57
N MET A 194 8.41 -19.86 -6.55
CA MET A 194 7.65 -20.27 -5.36
C MET A 194 6.21 -20.58 -5.72
N ILE A 195 5.58 -19.71 -6.52
CA ILE A 195 4.21 -19.92 -7.03
C ILE A 195 4.13 -21.21 -7.86
N GLU A 196 5.10 -21.49 -8.71
CA GLU A 196 5.14 -22.73 -9.50
C GLU A 196 5.19 -23.99 -8.62
N GLN A 197 5.86 -23.92 -7.46
CA GLN A 197 6.03 -25.05 -6.53
C GLN A 197 4.89 -25.20 -5.52
N ASP A 198 4.03 -24.18 -5.38
CA ASP A 198 2.89 -24.20 -4.48
C ASP A 198 1.83 -25.24 -4.87
N ASP A 199 0.97 -25.56 -3.90
CA ASP A 199 -0.20 -26.40 -4.15
C ASP A 199 -1.28 -25.63 -4.96
N HIS A 200 -1.54 -26.11 -6.18
CA HIS A 200 -2.55 -25.58 -7.10
C HIS A 200 -3.91 -26.29 -7.02
N SER A 201 -4.13 -27.08 -5.97
CA SER A 201 -5.43 -27.75 -5.72
C SER A 201 -6.61 -26.79 -5.72
N TRP A 202 -6.41 -25.56 -5.22
CA TRP A 202 -7.43 -24.51 -5.16
C TRP A 202 -8.04 -24.19 -6.52
N ALA A 203 -7.23 -24.10 -7.59
CA ALA A 203 -7.70 -23.79 -8.94
C ALA A 203 -8.52 -24.96 -9.51
N THR A 204 -8.08 -26.19 -9.23
CA THR A 204 -8.79 -27.40 -9.63
C THR A 204 -10.14 -27.54 -8.92
N GLU A 205 -10.19 -27.19 -7.63
CA GLU A 205 -11.45 -27.16 -6.86
C GLU A 205 -12.40 -26.07 -7.34
N ALA A 206 -11.89 -24.87 -7.62
CA ALA A 206 -12.68 -23.77 -8.18
C ALA A 206 -13.32 -24.18 -9.51
N GLN A 207 -12.58 -24.86 -10.38
CA GLN A 207 -13.11 -25.37 -11.65
C GLN A 207 -14.23 -26.41 -11.44
N LYS A 208 -14.10 -27.30 -10.44
CA LYS A 208 -15.17 -28.25 -10.10
C LYS A 208 -16.43 -27.57 -9.58
N ARG A 209 -16.27 -26.49 -8.79
CA ARG A 209 -17.40 -25.67 -8.30
C ARG A 209 -18.07 -24.94 -9.46
N TRP A 210 -17.29 -24.32 -10.34
CA TRP A 210 -17.80 -23.68 -11.55
C TRP A 210 -18.64 -24.63 -12.40
N GLN A 211 -18.15 -25.85 -12.66
CA GLN A 211 -18.91 -26.84 -13.43
C GLN A 211 -20.23 -27.23 -12.77
N ARG A 212 -20.31 -27.23 -11.43
CA ARG A 212 -21.56 -27.51 -10.72
C ARG A 212 -22.53 -26.34 -10.86
N ASP A 213 -22.06 -25.12 -10.64
CA ASP A 213 -22.89 -23.92 -10.71
C ASP A 213 -23.37 -23.66 -12.15
N GLN A 214 -22.52 -23.93 -13.15
CA GLN A 214 -22.89 -23.86 -14.55
C GLN A 214 -24.02 -24.87 -14.88
N ARG A 215 -23.95 -26.10 -14.37
CA ARG A 215 -25.03 -27.09 -14.57
C ARG A 215 -26.33 -26.66 -13.90
N VAL A 216 -26.25 -26.03 -12.73
CA VAL A 216 -27.42 -25.49 -12.04
C VAL A 216 -28.05 -24.38 -12.88
N LEU A 217 -27.24 -23.45 -13.38
CA LEU A 217 -27.70 -22.39 -14.28
C LEU A 217 -28.34 -23.00 -15.54
N ASP A 218 -27.67 -23.94 -16.20
CA ASP A 218 -28.18 -24.59 -17.42
C ASP A 218 -29.53 -25.28 -17.19
N TYR A 219 -29.73 -25.92 -16.03
CA TYR A 219 -30.98 -26.58 -15.67
C TYR A 219 -32.17 -25.61 -15.56
N PHE A 220 -31.97 -24.38 -15.07
CA PHE A 220 -33.04 -23.38 -15.00
C PHE A 220 -33.54 -22.92 -16.38
N TYR A 221 -32.72 -23.09 -17.42
CA TYR A 221 -33.04 -22.72 -18.80
C TYR A 221 -33.19 -23.95 -19.71
N GLU A 222 -33.40 -25.14 -19.13
CA GLU A 222 -33.63 -26.37 -19.89
C GLU A 222 -34.96 -26.28 -20.67
N GLY A 223 -34.91 -26.52 -21.98
CA GLY A 223 -36.08 -26.42 -22.87
C GLY A 223 -36.41 -25.00 -23.36
N VAL A 224 -35.57 -24.01 -23.07
CA VAL A 224 -35.67 -22.67 -23.67
C VAL A 224 -34.82 -22.65 -24.96
N ASP A 225 -35.47 -22.58 -26.12
CA ASP A 225 -34.78 -22.60 -27.43
C ASP A 225 -33.89 -21.37 -27.65
N ASP A 226 -34.36 -20.18 -27.24
CA ASP A 226 -33.61 -18.93 -27.37
C ASP A 226 -33.27 -18.38 -25.97
N LYS A 227 -32.02 -18.60 -25.55
CA LYS A 227 -31.57 -18.24 -24.21
C LYS A 227 -31.56 -16.71 -24.06
N PRO A 228 -32.23 -16.15 -23.03
CA PRO A 228 -32.30 -14.71 -22.85
C PRO A 228 -30.95 -14.10 -22.47
N GLU A 229 -30.81 -12.79 -22.67
CA GLU A 229 -29.59 -12.03 -22.34
C GLU A 229 -29.15 -12.19 -20.88
N CYS A 230 -30.10 -12.35 -19.95
CA CYS A 230 -29.79 -12.57 -18.54
C CYS A 230 -28.98 -13.85 -18.28
N TYR A 231 -29.25 -14.93 -19.04
CA TYR A 231 -28.46 -16.17 -18.94
C TYR A 231 -27.01 -15.92 -19.36
N GLU A 232 -26.80 -15.17 -20.45
CA GLU A 232 -25.45 -14.87 -20.94
C GLU A 232 -24.65 -13.97 -19.98
N ILE A 233 -25.32 -12.99 -19.37
CA ILE A 233 -24.73 -12.16 -18.32
C ILE A 233 -24.32 -13.01 -17.12
N GLU A 234 -25.20 -13.90 -16.65
CA GLU A 234 -24.95 -14.74 -15.48
C GLU A 234 -23.87 -15.80 -15.74
N ARG A 235 -23.88 -16.43 -16.92
CA ARG A 235 -22.83 -17.35 -17.36
C ARG A 235 -21.46 -16.66 -17.37
N LYS A 236 -21.39 -15.45 -17.93
CA LYS A 236 -20.16 -14.67 -17.97
C LYS A 236 -19.72 -14.25 -16.56
N ALA A 237 -20.64 -13.89 -15.69
CA ALA A 237 -20.33 -13.58 -14.29
C ALA A 237 -19.75 -14.81 -13.55
N LEU A 238 -20.31 -16.00 -13.78
CA LEU A 238 -19.76 -17.26 -13.24
C LEU A 238 -18.35 -17.53 -13.78
N GLU A 239 -18.14 -17.36 -15.08
CA GLU A 239 -16.82 -17.53 -15.70
C GLU A 239 -15.79 -16.55 -15.07
N GLU A 240 -16.14 -15.27 -14.93
CA GLU A 240 -15.25 -14.26 -14.35
C GLU A 240 -14.97 -14.52 -12.86
N GLN A 241 -15.97 -14.98 -12.11
CA GLN A 241 -15.84 -15.31 -10.68
C GLN A 241 -14.92 -16.50 -10.44
N TYR A 242 -15.04 -17.56 -11.25
CA TYR A 242 -14.26 -18.79 -11.07
C TYR A 242 -12.92 -18.79 -11.82
N ALA A 243 -12.69 -17.82 -12.71
CA ALA A 243 -11.43 -17.66 -13.42
C ALA A 243 -10.26 -17.49 -12.44
N SER A 244 -9.46 -18.55 -12.33
CA SER A 244 -8.30 -18.62 -11.45
C SER A 244 -7.20 -17.68 -11.94
N LYS A 245 -6.80 -16.72 -11.10
CA LYS A 245 -5.78 -15.72 -11.43
C LYS A 245 -4.86 -15.53 -10.23
N ILE A 246 -3.56 -15.40 -10.50
CA ILE A 246 -2.58 -15.03 -9.47
C ILE A 246 -2.13 -13.61 -9.76
N LYS A 247 -2.26 -12.72 -8.78
CA LYS A 247 -1.84 -11.32 -8.86
C LYS A 247 -0.66 -11.10 -7.94
N ILE A 248 0.44 -10.56 -8.48
CA ILE A 248 1.61 -10.12 -7.73
C ILE A 248 1.61 -8.60 -7.69
N GLU A 249 1.64 -8.02 -6.50
CA GLU A 249 1.67 -6.58 -6.25
C GLU A 249 2.86 -6.23 -5.35
N ILE A 250 3.62 -5.21 -5.70
CA ILE A 250 4.63 -4.63 -4.79
C ILE A 250 3.89 -3.67 -3.85
N ILE A 251 3.99 -3.91 -2.54
CA ILE A 251 3.38 -3.04 -1.53
C ILE A 251 4.24 -1.80 -1.33
N ASN A 252 5.53 -2.01 -1.06
CA ASN A 252 6.55 -0.99 -0.89
C ASN A 252 7.94 -1.63 -1.08
N GLY A 253 8.96 -0.79 -1.12
CA GLY A 253 10.35 -1.23 -1.10
C GLY A 253 11.29 -0.12 -0.68
N GLY A 254 12.58 -0.39 -0.72
CA GLY A 254 13.58 0.62 -0.40
C GLY A 254 15.00 0.11 -0.55
N ILE A 255 15.94 1.05 -0.57
CA ILE A 255 17.37 0.74 -0.50
C ILE A 255 17.83 0.95 0.94
N PHE A 256 18.38 -0.10 1.53
CA PHE A 256 18.88 -0.10 2.90
C PHE A 256 20.38 -0.33 2.86
N TYR A 257 21.14 0.56 3.50
CA TYR A 257 22.58 0.43 3.65
C TYR A 257 22.85 -0.18 5.03
N LEU A 258 23.33 -1.43 5.05
CA LEU A 258 23.47 -2.26 6.25
C LEU A 258 24.94 -2.62 6.51
N PHE A 259 25.35 -2.69 7.79
CA PHE A 259 26.73 -3.04 8.17
C PHE A 259 26.99 -4.55 8.20
#